data_AF-A0A3B5LBD2-F1
#
_entry.id   AF-A0A3B5LBD2-F1
#
_cell.length_a   1.000
_cell.length_b   1.000
_cell.length_c   1.000
_cell.angle_alpha   90.00
_cell.angle_beta   90.00
_cell.angle_gamma   90.00
#
_symmetry.space_group_name_H-M   'P 1'
#
loop_
_entity.id
_entity.type
_entity.pdbx_description
1 polymer ?
#
loop_
_entity_poly.entity_id
_entity_poly.type
_entity_poly.pdbx_seq_one_letter_code
_entity_poly.pdbx_strand_id
1 'polypeptide(L)'
;MEKQLHLNLLASRPPMAGGFQSGSKMKMGPGRKRDFTPLLWSQYFETIEDVENIFRLYCSGSSGPVLLLLHGGGHSALSWAVFTAVICSRINCRVVAMDLRAHGDTKVKTPEDLSADTMAKDVGKVVEALYGENPPEIMMIGHSMGGAIAVHTASANLVPSLLGLCVIDVVEGTAMDALNSMQNFLRSRPKTFKSLENAIEWSVKSGQIRNIESARVSMGGQVKKCEESASNPSVSNSIGEGIIEEEEEEGAEELNKKRMKEDDQEVKKESFYTWRVELSKTEKYWDGWFRGLSALFLSCSVPKLLLLAGVDRLDKDLTIGQMQGKFQMQVLPQCGHAVHEDAPEKVADALATFMVRHKFTEFKEGFLW
;
A
#
# COMPACT_ATOMS: atom_id res chain seq x y z
N MET A 1 3.74 37.81 -48.98
CA MET A 1 3.18 39.17 -48.94
C MET A 1 1.93 39.13 -49.81
N GLU A 2 0.69 39.27 -49.34
CA GLU A 2 0.14 39.77 -48.08
C GLU A 2 -1.16 39.01 -47.74
N LYS A 3 -1.48 39.03 -46.45
CA LYS A 3 -2.55 38.30 -45.79
C LYS A 3 -3.93 38.95 -45.99
N GLN A 4 -4.94 38.07 -45.96
CA GLN A 4 -6.28 38.27 -45.39
C GLN A 4 -7.31 39.07 -46.19
N LEU A 5 -8.18 38.32 -46.86
CA LEU A 5 -9.56 38.71 -47.20
C LEU A 5 -10.55 37.90 -46.35
N HIS A 6 -11.56 38.61 -45.87
CA HIS A 6 -12.91 38.15 -45.52
C HIS A 6 -13.09 37.28 -44.29
N LEU A 7 -13.61 37.91 -43.22
CA LEU A 7 -14.72 37.37 -42.42
C LEU A 7 -15.35 38.51 -41.61
N ASN A 8 -16.45 39.04 -42.13
CA ASN A 8 -17.45 39.81 -41.38
C ASN A 8 -18.76 39.04 -41.46
N LEU A 9 -19.25 38.58 -40.31
CA LEU A 9 -20.67 38.50 -39.91
C LEU A 9 -20.75 37.54 -38.72
N LEU A 10 -20.84 38.08 -37.50
CA LEU A 10 -21.81 37.64 -36.47
C LEU A 10 -21.81 38.60 -35.25
N ALA A 11 -23.03 39.01 -34.93
CA ALA A 11 -23.62 39.87 -33.89
C ALA A 11 -22.83 40.32 -32.64
N SER A 12 -23.13 41.57 -32.26
CA SER A 12 -22.73 42.37 -31.10
C SER A 12 -23.11 41.77 -29.73
N ARG A 13 -22.16 41.78 -28.77
CA ARG A 13 -22.41 41.50 -27.34
C ARG A 13 -22.92 42.74 -26.57
N PRO A 14 -23.85 42.58 -25.61
CA PRO A 14 -24.29 43.65 -24.71
C PRO A 14 -23.30 43.91 -23.54
N PRO A 15 -23.42 45.04 -22.81
CA PRO A 15 -22.32 45.64 -22.07
C PRO A 15 -22.13 45.10 -20.64
N MET A 16 -20.90 45.25 -20.13
CA MET A 16 -20.52 45.00 -18.73
C MET A 16 -21.15 46.00 -17.77
N ALA A 17 -21.57 45.51 -16.60
CA ALA A 17 -21.94 46.33 -15.45
C ALA A 17 -21.20 45.88 -14.19
N GLY A 18 -20.39 46.79 -13.64
CA GLY A 18 -20.23 47.09 -12.21
C GLY A 18 -19.73 45.99 -11.26
N GLY A 19 -18.50 46.14 -10.77
CA GLY A 19 -18.03 45.42 -9.58
C GLY A 19 -18.52 46.06 -8.28
N PHE A 20 -18.62 45.24 -7.21
CA PHE A 20 -18.31 45.61 -5.82
C PHE A 20 -18.28 44.36 -4.90
N GLN A 21 -17.29 44.37 -4.00
CA GLN A 21 -17.21 43.74 -2.66
C GLN A 21 -16.93 42.23 -2.51
N SER A 22 -15.65 41.94 -2.29
CA SER A 22 -15.08 41.30 -1.09
C SER A 22 -16.03 40.53 -0.15
N GLY A 23 -15.73 39.25 0.04
CA GLY A 23 -15.68 38.68 1.39
C GLY A 23 -16.89 37.92 1.93
N SER A 24 -17.46 36.98 1.18
CA SER A 24 -18.32 35.96 1.79
C SER A 24 -17.48 34.76 2.24
N LYS A 25 -16.91 34.83 3.45
CA LYS A 25 -16.49 33.63 4.19
C LYS A 25 -17.75 32.79 4.44
N MET A 26 -17.97 31.76 3.62
CA MET A 26 -18.91 30.70 3.98
C MET A 26 -18.46 30.15 5.34
N LYS A 27 -19.28 30.37 6.37
CA LYS A 27 -19.12 29.70 7.66
C LYS A 27 -19.29 28.21 7.40
N MET A 28 -18.17 27.50 7.30
CA MET A 28 -18.15 26.04 7.41
C MET A 28 -18.84 25.69 8.72
N GLY A 29 -19.89 24.87 8.66
CA GLY A 29 -20.48 24.27 9.85
C GLY A 29 -19.42 23.54 10.67
N PRO A 30 -19.68 23.22 11.95
CA PRO A 30 -18.72 22.51 12.80
C PRO A 30 -18.23 21.27 12.03
N GLY A 31 -16.94 21.28 11.65
CA GLY A 31 -16.37 20.28 10.77
C GLY A 31 -16.64 18.91 11.36
N ARG A 32 -17.41 18.08 10.65
CA ARG A 32 -17.67 16.70 11.04
C ARG A 32 -16.30 16.05 11.23
N LYS A 33 -15.96 15.64 12.46
CA LYS A 33 -14.69 14.97 12.74
C LYS A 33 -14.58 13.80 11.77
N ARG A 34 -13.45 13.70 11.07
CA ARG A 34 -13.19 12.57 10.18
C ARG A 34 -13.13 11.29 11.01
N ASP A 35 -13.75 10.23 10.49
CA ASP A 35 -13.78 8.91 11.12
C ASP A 35 -12.53 8.12 10.69
N PHE A 36 -11.74 7.70 11.68
CA PHE A 36 -10.51 6.93 11.47
C PHE A 36 -10.62 5.50 12.03
N THR A 37 -11.83 5.04 12.38
CA THR A 37 -12.05 3.66 12.85
C THR A 37 -11.69 2.66 11.75
N PRO A 38 -10.92 1.59 12.06
CA PRO A 38 -10.44 0.67 11.05
C PRO A 38 -11.58 -0.05 10.33
N LEU A 39 -11.40 -0.31 9.04
CA LEU A 39 -12.30 -1.13 8.24
C LEU A 39 -11.73 -2.54 8.09
N LEU A 40 -12.62 -3.53 8.01
CA LEU A 40 -12.22 -4.93 7.85
C LEU A 40 -11.98 -5.26 6.38
N TRP A 41 -10.98 -6.10 6.12
CA TRP A 41 -10.67 -6.61 4.79
C TRP A 41 -11.88 -7.28 4.11
N SER A 42 -12.76 -7.91 4.90
CA SER A 42 -13.93 -8.66 4.42
C SER A 42 -15.03 -7.78 3.84
N GLN A 43 -14.88 -6.45 3.91
CA GLN A 43 -15.73 -5.51 3.19
C GLN A 43 -15.32 -5.38 1.71
N TYR A 44 -14.09 -5.78 1.36
CA TYR A 44 -13.48 -5.56 0.05
C TYR A 44 -13.04 -6.84 -0.66
N PHE A 45 -12.75 -7.90 0.10
CA PHE A 45 -12.39 -9.22 -0.41
C PHE A 45 -13.36 -10.28 0.11
N GLU A 46 -13.58 -11.32 -0.68
CA GLU A 46 -14.51 -12.41 -0.38
C GLU A 46 -13.86 -13.47 0.51
N THR A 47 -12.58 -13.79 0.26
CA THR A 47 -11.85 -14.82 0.99
C THR A 47 -10.42 -14.39 1.33
N ILE A 48 -9.86 -15.06 2.34
CA ILE A 48 -8.44 -15.06 2.66
C ILE A 48 -7.92 -16.49 2.54
N GLU A 49 -6.72 -16.64 2.01
CA GLU A 49 -6.01 -17.91 1.95
C GLU A 49 -4.57 -17.74 2.45
N ASP A 50 -4.04 -18.76 3.13
CA ASP A 50 -2.63 -18.86 3.51
C ASP A 50 -1.98 -19.99 2.68
N VAL A 51 -1.39 -19.62 1.54
CA VAL A 51 -0.79 -20.58 0.61
C VAL A 51 0.48 -21.17 1.23
N GLU A 52 0.53 -22.51 1.24
CA GLU A 52 1.55 -23.31 1.94
C GLU A 52 1.70 -22.97 3.44
N ASN A 53 0.69 -22.37 4.08
CA ASN A 53 0.76 -21.79 5.42
C ASN A 53 1.81 -20.66 5.57
N ILE A 54 2.21 -20.04 4.45
CA ILE A 54 3.29 -19.04 4.40
C ILE A 54 2.77 -17.71 3.86
N PHE A 55 2.21 -17.70 2.65
CA PHE A 55 1.87 -16.49 1.93
C PHE A 55 0.39 -16.14 2.10
N ARG A 56 0.13 -14.96 2.67
CA ARG A 56 -1.23 -14.44 2.84
C ARG A 56 -1.75 -13.86 1.53
N LEU A 57 -2.92 -14.33 1.10
CA LEU A 57 -3.66 -13.84 -0.05
C LEU A 57 -5.04 -13.32 0.36
N TYR A 58 -5.49 -12.29 -0.34
CA TYR A 58 -6.86 -11.77 -0.27
C TYR A 58 -7.50 -11.87 -1.65
N CYS A 59 -8.64 -12.56 -1.75
CA CYS A 59 -9.22 -12.96 -3.04
C CYS A 59 -10.66 -12.45 -3.22
N SER A 60 -11.04 -12.16 -4.46
CA SER A 60 -12.42 -11.80 -4.84
C SER A 60 -12.69 -12.16 -6.31
N GLY A 61 -13.96 -12.35 -6.65
CA GLY A 61 -14.40 -12.74 -7.99
C GLY A 61 -14.29 -14.24 -8.25
N SER A 62 -15.05 -14.71 -9.24
CA SER A 62 -15.20 -16.14 -9.55
C SER A 62 -14.92 -16.50 -11.01
N SER A 63 -14.79 -15.52 -11.90
CA SER A 63 -14.60 -15.75 -13.34
C SER A 63 -13.69 -14.70 -13.99
N GLY A 64 -13.25 -14.97 -15.22
CA GLY A 64 -12.33 -14.09 -15.96
C GLY A 64 -10.86 -14.24 -15.55
N PRO A 65 -9.96 -13.42 -16.10
CA PRO A 65 -8.53 -13.46 -15.78
C PRO A 65 -8.28 -13.11 -14.31
N VAL A 66 -7.18 -13.62 -13.77
CA VAL A 66 -6.71 -13.30 -12.42
C VAL A 66 -5.83 -12.05 -12.47
N LEU A 67 -6.17 -11.05 -11.65
CA LEU A 67 -5.36 -9.89 -11.37
C LEU A 67 -4.51 -10.19 -10.14
N LEU A 68 -3.22 -10.47 -10.35
CA LEU A 68 -2.26 -10.73 -9.28
C LEU A 68 -1.61 -9.41 -8.86
N LEU A 69 -1.95 -8.95 -7.64
CA LEU A 69 -1.63 -7.61 -7.17
C LEU A 69 -0.47 -7.62 -6.16
N LEU A 70 0.60 -6.89 -6.47
CA LEU A 70 1.84 -6.81 -5.69
C LEU A 70 2.03 -5.41 -5.10
N HIS A 71 2.02 -5.29 -3.78
CA HIS A 71 2.09 -4.00 -3.08
C HIS A 71 3.51 -3.39 -3.02
N GLY A 72 3.60 -2.11 -2.65
CA GLY A 72 4.87 -1.40 -2.43
C GLY A 72 5.64 -1.80 -1.16
N GLY A 73 6.86 -1.31 -1.00
CA GLY A 73 7.68 -1.61 0.18
C GLY A 73 7.08 -1.04 1.47
N GLY A 74 6.97 -1.86 2.52
CA GLY A 74 6.35 -1.48 3.79
C GLY A 74 4.82 -1.47 3.79
N HIS A 75 4.19 -1.79 2.65
CA HIS A 75 2.74 -1.94 2.50
C HIS A 75 2.29 -3.39 2.73
N SER A 76 1.04 -3.70 2.39
CA SER A 76 0.49 -5.06 2.32
C SER A 76 -0.54 -5.17 1.19
N ALA A 77 -1.07 -6.38 0.94
CA ALA A 77 -2.16 -6.66 0.02
C ALA A 77 -3.39 -5.78 0.24
N LEU A 78 -3.62 -5.34 1.48
CA LEU A 78 -4.75 -4.48 1.86
C LEU A 78 -4.70 -3.09 1.20
N SER A 79 -3.55 -2.67 0.67
CA SER A 79 -3.45 -1.44 -0.15
C SER A 79 -4.31 -1.52 -1.41
N TRP A 80 -4.64 -2.74 -1.86
CA TRP A 80 -5.49 -2.97 -3.01
C TRP A 80 -6.99 -3.08 -2.68
N ALA A 81 -7.38 -2.98 -1.42
CA ALA A 81 -8.76 -3.26 -0.99
C ALA A 81 -9.82 -2.43 -1.75
N VAL A 82 -9.68 -1.10 -1.76
CA VAL A 82 -10.65 -0.23 -2.46
C VAL A 82 -10.58 -0.43 -3.97
N PHE A 83 -9.37 -0.59 -4.51
CA PHE A 83 -9.17 -0.93 -5.93
C PHE A 83 -9.91 -2.22 -6.32
N THR A 84 -9.83 -3.28 -5.52
CA THR A 84 -10.51 -4.57 -5.74
C THR A 84 -12.01 -4.39 -5.87
N ALA A 85 -12.63 -3.69 -4.92
CA ALA A 85 -14.07 -3.44 -4.96
C ALA A 85 -14.48 -2.67 -6.23
N VAL A 86 -13.67 -1.68 -6.65
CA VAL A 86 -13.95 -0.93 -7.86
C VAL A 86 -13.75 -1.80 -9.11
N ILE A 87 -12.58 -2.42 -9.32
CA ILE A 87 -12.29 -3.18 -10.56
C ILE A 87 -13.25 -4.34 -10.78
N CYS A 88 -13.63 -5.05 -9.70
CA CYS A 88 -14.61 -6.14 -9.76
C CYS A 88 -16.02 -5.65 -10.11
N SER A 89 -16.32 -4.35 -9.99
CA SER A 89 -17.57 -3.75 -10.50
C SER A 89 -17.48 -3.33 -11.97
N ARG A 90 -16.28 -3.22 -12.54
CA ARG A 90 -16.04 -2.75 -13.92
C ARG A 90 -15.99 -3.89 -14.92
N ILE A 91 -15.28 -4.95 -14.59
CA ILE A 91 -14.95 -6.06 -15.50
C ILE A 91 -15.16 -7.41 -14.84
N ASN A 92 -15.26 -8.46 -15.66
CA ASN A 92 -15.20 -9.83 -15.17
C ASN A 92 -13.74 -10.22 -14.89
N CYS A 93 -13.38 -10.30 -13.62
CA CYS A 93 -12.05 -10.71 -13.21
C CYS A 93 -12.08 -11.40 -11.83
N ARG A 94 -11.01 -12.14 -11.56
CA ARG A 94 -10.63 -12.59 -10.23
C ARG A 94 -9.50 -11.71 -9.73
N VAL A 95 -9.46 -11.41 -8.43
CA VAL A 95 -8.37 -10.68 -7.80
C VAL A 95 -7.66 -11.61 -6.83
N VAL A 96 -6.33 -11.57 -6.86
CA VAL A 96 -5.46 -12.18 -5.86
C VAL A 96 -4.47 -11.10 -5.41
N ALA A 97 -4.73 -10.49 -4.26
CA ALA A 97 -3.82 -9.53 -3.66
C ALA A 97 -2.90 -10.26 -2.68
N MET A 98 -1.59 -10.21 -2.93
CA MET A 98 -0.61 -11.00 -2.19
C MET A 98 0.16 -10.13 -1.19
N ASP A 99 0.25 -10.58 0.06
CA ASP A 99 1.24 -10.08 1.00
C ASP A 99 2.60 -10.65 0.61
N LEU A 100 3.49 -9.80 0.11
CA LEU A 100 4.85 -10.21 -0.22
C LEU A 100 5.60 -10.64 1.04
N ARG A 101 6.68 -11.40 0.86
CA ARG A 101 7.52 -11.88 1.96
C ARG A 101 7.88 -10.76 2.96
N ALA A 102 7.85 -11.11 4.25
CA ALA A 102 8.06 -10.19 5.38
C ALA A 102 7.05 -9.02 5.50
N HIS A 103 6.01 -8.96 4.66
CA HIS A 103 4.96 -7.94 4.73
C HIS A 103 3.62 -8.57 5.11
N GLY A 104 2.69 -7.72 5.55
CA GLY A 104 1.35 -8.15 5.99
C GLY A 104 1.40 -9.37 6.91
N ASP A 105 0.55 -10.37 6.67
CA ASP A 105 0.52 -11.57 7.52
C ASP A 105 1.32 -12.75 6.94
N THR A 106 2.13 -12.53 5.90
CA THR A 106 3.02 -13.54 5.33
C THR A 106 4.15 -13.90 6.30
N LYS A 107 4.34 -15.21 6.55
CA LYS A 107 5.30 -15.76 7.52
C LYS A 107 6.29 -16.70 6.85
N VAL A 108 7.38 -16.13 6.34
CA VAL A 108 8.50 -16.88 5.76
C VAL A 108 9.55 -17.23 6.84
N LYS A 109 10.25 -18.35 6.66
CA LYS A 109 11.31 -18.81 7.59
C LYS A 109 12.52 -17.86 7.64
N THR A 110 12.84 -17.22 6.52
CA THR A 110 14.07 -16.41 6.34
C THR A 110 13.70 -14.99 5.92
N PRO A 111 12.95 -14.21 6.73
CA PRO A 111 12.34 -12.94 6.32
C PRO A 111 13.32 -11.85 5.85
N GLU A 112 14.61 -11.98 6.12
CA GLU A 112 15.66 -11.00 5.81
C GLU A 112 16.10 -10.93 4.34
N ASP A 113 15.86 -11.95 3.53
CA ASP A 113 16.26 -11.97 2.10
C ASP A 113 15.20 -11.35 1.18
N LEU A 114 15.19 -10.02 1.11
CA LEU A 114 14.29 -9.27 0.22
C LEU A 114 14.92 -8.95 -1.14
N SER A 115 15.80 -9.83 -1.66
CA SER A 115 16.33 -9.66 -3.02
C SER A 115 15.23 -9.79 -4.08
N ALA A 116 15.41 -9.13 -5.23
CA ALA A 116 14.46 -9.18 -6.34
C ALA A 116 14.19 -10.62 -6.82
N ASP A 117 15.26 -11.43 -6.92
CA ASP A 117 15.19 -12.83 -7.35
C ASP A 117 14.36 -13.69 -6.38
N THR A 118 14.63 -13.60 -5.07
CA THR A 118 13.86 -14.36 -4.06
C THR A 118 12.39 -13.93 -4.06
N MET A 119 12.11 -12.62 -4.08
CA MET A 119 10.73 -12.13 -4.12
C MET A 119 9.99 -12.54 -5.40
N ALA A 120 10.66 -12.54 -6.56
CA ALA A 120 10.07 -12.97 -7.81
C ALA A 120 9.78 -14.48 -7.82
N LYS A 121 10.68 -15.29 -7.27
CA LYS A 121 10.50 -16.73 -7.07
C LYS A 121 9.34 -17.04 -6.12
N ASP A 122 9.17 -16.26 -5.06
CA ASP A 122 8.03 -16.39 -4.15
C ASP A 122 6.70 -16.19 -4.90
N VAL A 123 6.61 -15.20 -5.79
CA VAL A 123 5.42 -14.98 -6.64
C VAL A 123 5.16 -16.18 -7.55
N GLY A 124 6.18 -16.71 -8.23
CA GLY A 124 6.05 -17.89 -9.09
C GLY A 124 5.57 -19.12 -8.32
N LYS A 125 6.14 -19.38 -7.13
CA LYS A 125 5.73 -20.48 -6.24
C LYS A 125 4.28 -20.35 -5.76
N VAL A 126 3.82 -19.13 -5.45
CA VAL A 126 2.42 -18.92 -5.08
C VAL A 126 1.49 -19.26 -6.25
N VAL A 127 1.83 -18.86 -7.47
CA VAL A 127 1.03 -19.21 -8.66
C VAL A 127 1.02 -20.73 -8.90
N GLU A 128 2.18 -21.38 -8.79
CA GLU A 128 2.30 -22.84 -8.90
C GLU A 128 1.50 -23.56 -7.81
N ALA A 129 1.56 -23.10 -6.56
CA ALA A 129 0.83 -23.70 -5.45
C ALA A 129 -0.70 -23.53 -5.57
N LEU A 130 -1.16 -22.40 -6.14
CA LEU A 130 -2.59 -22.14 -6.34
C LEU A 130 -3.20 -22.95 -7.49
N TYR A 131 -2.44 -23.13 -8.59
CA TYR A 131 -3.03 -23.59 -9.84
C TYR A 131 -2.30 -24.77 -10.51
N GLY A 132 -1.16 -25.19 -9.97
CA GLY A 132 -0.33 -26.26 -10.51
C GLY A 132 0.09 -25.98 -11.95
N GLU A 133 0.00 -27.01 -12.80
CA GLU A 133 0.43 -26.96 -14.20
C GLU A 133 -0.51 -26.18 -15.13
N ASN A 134 -1.73 -25.86 -14.67
CA ASN A 134 -2.75 -25.20 -15.50
C ASN A 134 -3.22 -23.87 -14.89
N PRO A 135 -2.31 -22.88 -14.75
CA PRO A 135 -2.69 -21.57 -14.24
C PRO A 135 -3.67 -20.87 -15.18
N PRO A 136 -4.68 -20.17 -14.63
CA PRO A 136 -5.55 -19.33 -15.45
C PRO A 136 -4.74 -18.20 -16.08
N GLU A 137 -5.34 -17.52 -17.04
CA GLU A 137 -4.82 -16.25 -17.55
C GLU A 137 -4.58 -15.25 -16.40
N ILE A 138 -3.34 -14.76 -16.28
CA ILE A 138 -2.93 -13.86 -15.19
C ILE A 138 -2.46 -12.53 -15.78
N MET A 139 -2.95 -11.43 -15.20
CA MET A 139 -2.36 -10.10 -15.33
C MET A 139 -1.67 -9.73 -14.02
N MET A 140 -0.38 -9.40 -14.07
CA MET A 140 0.34 -8.91 -12.89
C MET A 140 0.27 -7.40 -12.81
N ILE A 141 -0.04 -6.87 -11.63
CA ILE A 141 -0.08 -5.44 -11.35
C ILE A 141 0.76 -5.17 -10.11
N GLY A 142 1.77 -4.33 -10.24
CA GLY A 142 2.68 -4.03 -9.14
C GLY A 142 2.88 -2.54 -8.90
N HIS A 143 2.89 -2.15 -7.62
CA HIS A 143 3.21 -0.78 -7.19
C HIS A 143 4.62 -0.68 -6.61
N SER A 144 5.40 0.32 -7.02
CA SER A 144 6.72 0.60 -6.44
C SER A 144 7.63 -0.64 -6.39
N MET A 145 8.04 -1.10 -5.20
CA MET A 145 8.75 -2.39 -5.00
C MET A 145 8.01 -3.55 -5.67
N GLY A 146 6.70 -3.70 -5.46
CA GLY A 146 5.89 -4.73 -6.11
C GLY A 146 5.84 -4.59 -7.64
N GLY A 147 5.96 -3.38 -8.17
CA GLY A 147 6.13 -3.11 -9.60
C GLY A 147 7.43 -3.67 -10.13
N ALA A 148 8.53 -3.43 -9.42
CA ALA A 148 9.82 -4.03 -9.74
C ALA A 148 9.75 -5.57 -9.70
N ILE A 149 9.20 -6.15 -8.63
CA ILE A 149 9.05 -7.60 -8.50
C ILE A 149 8.20 -8.18 -9.63
N ALA A 150 7.09 -7.52 -10.02
CA ALA A 150 6.28 -7.98 -11.15
C ALA A 150 7.09 -8.05 -12.46
N VAL A 151 7.96 -7.07 -12.73
CA VAL A 151 8.85 -7.08 -13.91
C VAL A 151 9.86 -8.22 -13.82
N HIS A 152 10.50 -8.42 -12.66
CA HIS A 152 11.45 -9.52 -12.45
C HIS A 152 10.77 -10.89 -12.63
N THR A 153 9.59 -11.08 -12.06
CA THR A 153 8.77 -12.29 -12.23
C THR A 153 8.42 -12.54 -13.69
N ALA A 154 7.99 -11.50 -14.42
CA ALA A 154 7.63 -11.58 -15.83
C ALA A 154 8.86 -11.91 -16.69
N SER A 155 9.98 -11.22 -16.48
CA SER A 155 11.20 -11.43 -17.26
C SER A 155 11.82 -12.80 -17.02
N ALA A 156 11.69 -13.35 -15.81
CA ALA A 156 12.14 -14.71 -15.48
C ALA A 156 11.15 -15.80 -15.93
N ASN A 157 10.02 -15.41 -16.55
CA ASN A 157 8.97 -16.30 -17.03
C ASN A 157 8.44 -17.26 -15.95
N LEU A 158 8.29 -16.75 -14.71
CA LEU A 158 7.86 -17.54 -13.56
C LEU A 158 6.34 -17.73 -13.49
N VAL A 159 5.59 -17.06 -14.36
CA VAL A 159 4.12 -17.19 -14.49
C VAL A 159 3.82 -17.54 -15.95
N PRO A 160 3.67 -18.84 -16.29
CA PRO A 160 3.56 -19.29 -17.68
C PRO A 160 2.34 -18.74 -18.43
N SER A 161 1.25 -18.44 -17.72
CA SER A 161 -0.01 -17.89 -18.26
C SER A 161 -0.11 -16.37 -18.17
N LEU A 162 1.01 -15.67 -17.99
CA LEU A 162 1.05 -14.22 -17.91
C LEU A 162 0.62 -13.61 -19.25
N LEU A 163 -0.52 -12.92 -19.26
CA LEU A 163 -1.03 -12.23 -20.45
C LEU A 163 -0.73 -10.73 -20.49
N GLY A 164 -0.33 -10.13 -19.37
CA GLY A 164 -0.12 -8.69 -19.29
C GLY A 164 0.55 -8.24 -18.00
N LEU A 165 1.18 -7.05 -18.07
CA LEU A 165 1.92 -6.47 -16.96
C LEU A 165 1.56 -5.00 -16.77
N CYS A 166 1.16 -4.62 -15.56
CA CYS A 166 0.96 -3.23 -15.16
C CYS A 166 1.94 -2.83 -14.06
N VAL A 167 2.61 -1.70 -14.25
CA VAL A 167 3.55 -1.13 -13.30
C VAL A 167 3.03 0.24 -12.86
N ILE A 168 2.94 0.46 -11.56
CA ILE A 168 2.43 1.70 -10.95
C ILE A 168 3.55 2.43 -10.22
N ASP A 169 3.81 3.64 -10.69
CA ASP A 169 4.63 4.66 -10.05
C ASP A 169 6.05 4.21 -9.68
N VAL A 170 6.69 3.46 -10.59
CA VAL A 170 8.12 3.12 -10.55
C VAL A 170 8.76 3.26 -11.92
N VAL A 171 9.86 4.00 -11.96
CA VAL A 171 10.72 4.21 -13.13
C VAL A 171 12.16 4.22 -12.63
N GLU A 172 13.06 3.47 -13.27
CA GLU A 172 14.43 3.25 -12.78
C GLU A 172 15.14 4.56 -12.43
N GLY A 173 15.26 5.50 -13.37
CA GLY A 173 16.02 6.74 -13.15
C GLY A 173 15.57 7.50 -11.89
N THR A 174 14.26 7.76 -11.79
CA THR A 174 13.72 8.47 -10.62
C THR A 174 13.74 7.65 -9.33
N ALA A 175 13.60 6.33 -9.40
CA ALA A 175 13.69 5.46 -8.24
C ALA A 175 15.10 5.48 -7.66
N MET A 176 16.13 5.39 -8.52
CA MET A 176 17.54 5.44 -8.13
C MET A 176 17.91 6.79 -7.49
N ASP A 177 17.43 7.90 -8.06
CA ASP A 177 17.63 9.24 -7.50
C ASP A 177 16.94 9.42 -6.14
N ALA A 178 15.78 8.78 -5.96
CA ALA A 178 14.98 8.89 -4.74
C ALA A 178 15.49 8.06 -3.56
N LEU A 179 16.37 7.07 -3.76
CA LEU A 179 16.80 6.13 -2.70
C LEU A 179 17.35 6.85 -1.45
N ASN A 180 18.18 7.88 -1.64
CA ASN A 180 18.73 8.66 -0.52
C ASN A 180 17.64 9.44 0.23
N SER A 181 16.68 10.02 -0.50
CA SER A 181 15.56 10.75 0.10
C SER A 181 14.61 9.84 0.88
N MET A 182 14.46 8.58 0.43
CA MET A 182 13.63 7.57 1.07
C MET A 182 14.13 7.26 2.48
N GLN A 183 15.44 7.12 2.70
CA GLN A 183 16.00 6.92 4.04
C GLN A 183 15.64 8.04 5.01
N ASN A 184 15.72 9.30 4.56
CA ASN A 184 15.36 10.45 5.37
C ASN A 184 13.87 10.45 5.71
N PHE A 185 13.01 10.16 4.72
CA PHE A 185 11.58 10.01 4.94
C PHE A 185 11.27 8.91 5.96
N LEU A 186 11.83 7.71 5.79
CA LEU A 186 11.56 6.57 6.67
C LEU A 186 11.98 6.83 8.13
N ARG A 187 13.10 7.53 8.34
CA ARG A 187 13.58 7.94 9.67
C ARG A 187 12.73 9.03 10.34
N SER A 188 12.04 9.85 9.54
CA SER A 188 11.16 10.90 10.05
C SER A 188 9.80 10.39 10.57
N ARG A 189 9.44 9.14 10.23
CA ARG A 189 8.16 8.55 10.64
C ARG A 189 8.12 8.30 12.15
N PRO A 190 6.94 8.39 12.79
CA PRO A 190 6.76 7.92 14.17
C PRO A 190 7.24 6.48 14.31
N LYS A 191 7.94 6.17 15.41
CA LYS A 191 8.39 4.80 15.69
C LYS A 191 7.25 3.90 16.14
N THR A 192 6.28 4.47 16.86
CA THR A 192 5.14 3.76 17.42
C THR A 192 3.86 4.59 17.31
N PHE A 193 2.72 3.90 17.39
CA PHE A 193 1.38 4.49 17.43
C PHE A 193 0.62 3.96 18.64
N LYS A 194 -0.25 4.80 19.23
CA LYS A 194 -1.02 4.45 20.42
C LYS A 194 -2.17 3.48 20.14
N SER A 195 -2.67 3.47 18.91
CA SER A 195 -3.75 2.61 18.44
C SER A 195 -3.68 2.51 16.92
N LEU A 196 -4.42 1.55 16.35
CA LEU A 196 -4.57 1.47 14.90
C LEU A 196 -5.27 2.71 14.33
N GLU A 197 -6.27 3.26 15.02
CA GLU A 197 -6.92 4.52 14.64
C GLU A 197 -5.94 5.69 14.58
N ASN A 198 -4.99 5.76 15.52
CA ASN A 198 -3.96 6.79 15.51
C ASN A 198 -2.98 6.62 14.33
N ALA A 199 -2.65 5.39 13.94
CA ALA A 199 -1.85 5.12 12.75
C ALA A 199 -2.59 5.53 11.46
N ILE A 200 -3.90 5.22 11.36
CA ILE A 200 -4.77 5.64 10.24
C ILE A 200 -4.86 7.16 10.16
N GLU A 201 -5.10 7.83 11.29
CA GLU A 201 -5.16 9.29 11.33
C GLU A 201 -3.83 9.93 10.89
N TRP A 202 -2.70 9.38 11.35
CA TRP A 202 -1.38 9.87 10.97
C TRP A 202 -1.12 9.69 9.46
N SER A 203 -1.46 8.54 8.87
CA SER A 203 -1.18 8.28 7.44
C SER A 203 -1.93 9.24 6.52
N VAL A 204 -3.17 9.62 6.91
CA VAL A 204 -3.97 10.61 6.19
C VAL A 204 -3.42 12.02 6.39
N LYS A 205 -3.07 12.40 7.62
CA LYS A 205 -2.59 13.76 7.94
C LYS A 205 -1.18 14.04 7.41
N SER A 206 -0.31 13.03 7.36
CA SER A 206 1.03 13.13 6.78
C SER A 206 1.02 13.19 5.25
N GLY A 207 -0.12 12.84 4.63
CA GLY A 207 -0.26 12.75 3.18
C GLY A 207 0.32 11.48 2.58
N GLN A 208 0.67 10.48 3.40
CA GLN A 208 1.10 9.16 2.91
C GLN A 208 -0.01 8.47 2.11
N ILE A 209 -1.24 8.53 2.61
CA ILE A 209 -2.45 8.02 1.94
C ILE A 209 -3.49 9.14 1.96
N ARG A 210 -3.93 9.60 0.78
CA ARG A 210 -4.86 10.73 0.67
C ARG A 210 -6.31 10.29 0.80
N ASN A 211 -6.60 9.05 0.41
CA ASN A 211 -7.92 8.45 0.53
C ASN A 211 -8.12 7.87 1.94
N ILE A 212 -9.06 8.46 2.69
CA ILE A 212 -9.36 8.01 4.06
C ILE A 212 -9.96 6.60 4.11
N GLU A 213 -10.73 6.21 3.10
CA GLU A 213 -11.31 4.86 3.03
C GLU A 213 -10.20 3.82 2.87
N SER A 214 -9.29 4.03 1.91
CA SER A 214 -8.12 3.16 1.71
C SER A 214 -7.26 3.09 2.97
N ALA A 215 -6.96 4.23 3.59
CA ALA A 215 -6.16 4.27 4.82
C ALA A 215 -6.77 3.44 5.96
N ARG A 216 -8.10 3.47 6.12
CA ARG A 216 -8.79 2.75 7.20
C ARG A 216 -8.74 1.24 7.05
N VAL A 217 -8.63 0.71 5.83
CA VAL A 217 -8.48 -0.73 5.57
C VAL A 217 -7.02 -1.15 5.43
N SER A 218 -6.17 -0.34 4.79
CA SER A 218 -4.80 -0.73 4.43
C SER A 218 -3.80 -0.61 5.57
N MET A 219 -3.96 0.37 6.47
CA MET A 219 -2.98 0.64 7.52
C MET A 219 -2.79 -0.52 8.50
N GLY A 220 -3.82 -1.36 8.71
CA GLY A 220 -3.71 -2.55 9.56
C GLY A 220 -2.62 -3.53 9.08
N GLY A 221 -2.35 -3.58 7.77
CA GLY A 221 -1.28 -4.40 7.21
C GLY A 221 0.11 -3.77 7.27
N GLN A 222 0.20 -2.46 7.49
CA GLN A 222 1.48 -1.72 7.56
C GLN A 222 2.06 -1.65 8.98
N VAL A 223 1.22 -1.88 9.99
CA VAL A 223 1.61 -1.91 11.40
C VAL A 223 1.38 -3.28 12.03
N LYS A 224 2.01 -3.53 13.17
CA LYS A 224 1.78 -4.69 14.03
C LYS A 224 1.78 -4.27 15.49
N LYS A 225 1.09 -5.03 16.34
CA LYS A 225 1.16 -4.82 17.79
C LYS A 225 2.58 -5.09 18.27
N CYS A 226 3.09 -4.26 19.19
CA CYS A 226 4.34 -4.55 19.88
C CYS A 226 4.14 -5.79 20.75
N GLU A 227 4.98 -6.80 20.57
CA GLU A 227 5.00 -7.94 21.49
C GLU A 227 5.58 -7.50 22.83
N GLU A 228 4.95 -7.90 23.92
CA GLU A 228 5.51 -7.73 25.26
C GLU A 228 6.78 -8.56 25.35
N SER A 229 7.90 -7.91 25.66
CA SER A 229 9.09 -8.64 26.08
C SER A 229 8.76 -9.42 27.35
N ALA A 230 8.50 -10.72 27.22
CA ALA A 230 8.57 -11.66 28.31
C ALA A 230 10.05 -11.88 28.68
N SER A 231 10.67 -10.89 29.32
CA SER A 231 11.95 -11.02 30.00
C SER A 231 12.19 -9.83 30.92
N ASN A 232 11.86 -10.01 32.20
CA ASN A 232 12.59 -9.32 33.26
C ASN A 232 13.90 -10.11 33.47
N PRO A 233 15.10 -9.55 33.18
CA PRO A 233 16.27 -9.95 33.93
C PRO A 233 16.16 -9.25 35.28
N SER A 234 16.04 -10.05 36.33
CA SER A 234 16.22 -9.62 37.72
C SER A 234 17.49 -8.79 37.84
N VAL A 235 17.34 -7.49 38.13
CA VAL A 235 18.44 -6.69 38.64
C VAL A 235 18.73 -7.22 40.04
N SER A 236 19.81 -7.98 40.16
CA SER A 236 20.42 -8.38 41.41
C SER A 236 20.93 -7.14 42.14
N ASN A 237 20.16 -6.65 43.11
CA ASN A 237 20.68 -5.71 44.10
C ASN A 237 21.47 -6.50 45.13
N SER A 238 22.79 -6.50 44.97
CA SER A 238 23.74 -6.75 46.04
C SER A 238 23.71 -5.57 47.01
N ILE A 239 23.16 -5.78 48.21
CA ILE A 239 23.32 -4.86 49.34
C ILE A 239 23.97 -5.65 50.47
N GLY A 240 25.11 -5.12 50.91
CA GLY A 240 25.97 -5.70 51.93
C GLY A 240 25.44 -5.55 53.35
N GLU A 241 26.16 -6.24 54.22
CA GLU A 241 25.97 -6.45 55.65
C GLU A 241 25.75 -5.17 56.47
N GLY A 242 24.93 -5.30 57.51
CA GLY A 242 24.73 -4.31 58.56
C GLY A 242 23.89 -4.89 59.70
N ILE A 243 24.57 -5.41 60.71
CA ILE A 243 24.09 -5.89 62.01
C ILE A 243 23.40 -4.74 62.78
N ILE A 244 22.34 -5.02 63.56
CA ILE A 244 22.07 -4.54 64.93
C ILE A 244 20.82 -5.24 65.50
N GLU A 245 21.08 -6.04 66.53
CA GLU A 245 20.42 -6.26 67.84
C GLU A 245 18.90 -6.41 68.03
N GLU A 246 18.63 -7.29 68.99
CA GLU A 246 17.40 -7.85 69.52
C GLU A 246 16.51 -6.83 70.25
N GLU A 247 15.20 -7.08 70.28
CA GLU A 247 14.40 -7.08 71.53
C GLU A 247 13.02 -7.71 71.28
N GLU A 248 12.65 -8.64 72.14
CA GLU A 248 11.33 -9.29 72.25
C GLU A 248 10.33 -8.35 72.93
N GLU A 249 9.05 -8.37 72.53
CA GLU A 249 7.93 -8.31 73.50
C GLU A 249 6.59 -8.71 72.86
N GLU A 250 5.87 -9.57 73.60
CA GLU A 250 4.51 -10.05 73.33
C GLU A 250 3.46 -8.96 73.62
N GLY A 251 2.34 -8.94 72.86
CA GLY A 251 1.23 -8.05 73.21
C GLY A 251 0.00 -8.09 72.30
N ALA A 252 -0.97 -8.92 72.69
CA ALA A 252 -2.43 -8.82 72.53
C ALA A 252 -3.04 -8.04 71.34
N GLU A 253 -3.85 -8.78 70.57
CA GLU A 253 -4.82 -8.28 69.58
C GLU A 253 -5.90 -7.38 70.20
N GLU A 254 -6.07 -6.17 69.65
CA GLU A 254 -7.37 -5.51 69.65
C GLU A 254 -7.63 -4.71 68.35
N LEU A 255 -8.71 -5.12 67.71
CA LEU A 255 -9.47 -4.56 66.59
C LEU A 255 -9.28 -3.05 66.32
N ASN A 256 -8.89 -2.71 65.08
CA ASN A 256 -9.34 -1.47 64.47
C ASN A 256 -9.66 -1.63 62.97
N LYS A 257 -10.97 -1.64 62.66
CA LYS A 257 -11.53 -1.61 61.30
C LYS A 257 -11.15 -0.28 60.62
N LYS A 258 -10.14 -0.31 59.75
CA LYS A 258 -10.05 0.63 58.63
C LYS A 258 -10.33 -0.13 57.33
N ARG A 259 -11.54 0.08 56.80
CA ARG A 259 -11.89 -0.27 55.42
C ARG A 259 -10.92 0.46 54.49
N MET A 260 -9.90 -0.24 53.99
CA MET A 260 -9.22 0.17 52.77
C MET A 260 -10.19 -0.11 51.62
N LYS A 261 -10.56 0.93 50.89
CA LYS A 261 -11.12 0.76 49.55
C LYS A 261 -9.99 0.23 48.69
N GLU A 262 -10.08 -1.03 48.29
CA GLU A 262 -9.36 -1.53 47.13
C GLU A 262 -9.90 -0.78 45.92
N ASP A 263 -9.18 0.26 45.51
CA ASP A 263 -9.30 0.79 44.16
C ASP A 263 -8.68 -0.26 43.23
N ASP A 264 -9.53 -1.11 42.65
CA ASP A 264 -9.22 -1.87 41.44
C ASP A 264 -9.00 -0.87 40.28
N GLN A 265 -7.84 -0.21 40.27
CA GLN A 265 -7.32 0.38 39.06
C GLN A 265 -6.79 -0.75 38.19
N GLU A 266 -7.67 -1.32 37.36
CA GLU A 266 -7.28 -2.00 36.13
C GLU A 266 -6.33 -1.06 35.38
N VAL A 267 -5.03 -1.32 35.48
CA VAL A 267 -4.02 -0.66 34.65
C VAL A 267 -4.33 -1.08 33.21
N LYS A 268 -5.06 -0.24 32.47
CA LYS A 268 -5.29 -0.43 31.04
C LYS A 268 -3.92 -0.56 30.37
N LYS A 269 -3.56 -1.79 30.04
CA LYS A 269 -2.32 -2.14 29.36
C LYS A 269 -2.31 -1.45 28.00
N GLU A 270 -1.56 -0.35 27.86
CA GLU A 270 -1.49 0.38 26.60
C GLU A 270 -0.78 -0.48 25.55
N SER A 271 -1.56 -1.04 24.63
CA SER A 271 -1.03 -1.80 23.50
C SER A 271 -0.55 -0.83 22.42
N PHE A 272 0.76 -0.78 22.19
CA PHE A 272 1.35 0.03 21.13
C PHE A 272 1.43 -0.72 19.80
N TYR A 273 1.42 0.03 18.71
CA TYR A 273 1.69 -0.47 17.36
C TYR A 273 3.03 0.05 16.87
N THR A 274 3.74 -0.75 16.08
CA THR A 274 4.97 -0.37 15.38
C THR A 274 4.87 -0.73 13.91
N TRP A 275 5.76 -0.19 13.08
CA TRP A 275 5.86 -0.57 11.67
C TRP A 275 6.10 -2.07 11.54
N ARG A 276 5.35 -2.71 10.65
CA ARG A 276 5.47 -4.14 10.40
C ARG A 276 6.85 -4.50 9.86
N VAL A 277 7.33 -3.66 8.94
CA VAL A 277 8.62 -3.79 8.26
C VAL A 277 9.48 -2.57 8.55
N GLU A 278 10.69 -2.80 9.04
CA GLU A 278 11.74 -1.78 9.08
C GLU A 278 12.35 -1.63 7.68
N LEU A 279 11.63 -0.93 6.80
CA LEU A 279 12.00 -0.82 5.38
C LEU A 279 13.41 -0.25 5.17
N SER A 280 13.93 0.57 6.08
CA SER A 280 15.30 1.06 6.00
C SER A 280 16.36 -0.05 6.05
N LYS A 281 16.07 -1.19 6.70
CA LYS A 281 16.98 -2.37 6.74
C LYS A 281 17.08 -3.09 5.40
N THR A 282 16.18 -2.79 4.45
CA THR A 282 16.10 -3.44 3.15
C THR A 282 16.89 -2.67 2.08
N GLU A 283 17.53 -1.55 2.45
CA GLU A 283 18.31 -0.68 1.57
C GLU A 283 19.33 -1.41 0.70
N LYS A 284 19.99 -2.43 1.26
CA LYS A 284 20.95 -3.28 0.55
C LYS A 284 20.37 -4.00 -0.67
N TYR A 285 19.05 -4.13 -0.79
CA TYR A 285 18.37 -4.77 -1.91
C TYR A 285 17.77 -3.77 -2.91
N TRP A 286 17.66 -2.49 -2.57
CA TRP A 286 16.97 -1.50 -3.41
C TRP A 286 17.62 -1.34 -4.79
N ASP A 287 18.96 -1.37 -4.82
CA ASP A 287 19.70 -1.35 -6.09
C ASP A 287 19.28 -2.52 -7.00
N GLY A 288 19.21 -3.74 -6.46
CA GLY A 288 18.78 -4.93 -7.20
C GLY A 288 17.30 -4.92 -7.60
N TRP A 289 16.46 -4.12 -6.94
CA TRP A 289 15.07 -3.95 -7.35
C TRP A 289 14.96 -3.09 -8.60
N PHE A 290 15.69 -1.97 -8.66
CA PHE A 290 15.43 -0.92 -9.64
C PHE A 290 16.48 -0.81 -10.76
N ARG A 291 17.72 -1.26 -10.53
CA ARG A 291 18.79 -1.17 -11.55
C ARG A 291 18.45 -2.04 -12.77
N GLY A 292 18.49 -1.44 -13.95
CA GLY A 292 18.11 -2.05 -15.22
C GLY A 292 16.61 -2.32 -15.37
N LEU A 293 15.76 -1.87 -14.44
CA LEU A 293 14.34 -2.17 -14.42
C LEU A 293 13.62 -1.64 -15.67
N SER A 294 14.00 -0.46 -16.18
CA SER A 294 13.36 0.13 -17.35
C SER A 294 13.61 -0.71 -18.61
N ALA A 295 14.86 -1.15 -18.81
CA ALA A 295 15.22 -2.05 -19.90
C ALA A 295 14.54 -3.42 -19.75
N LEU A 296 14.46 -3.95 -18.52
CA LEU A 296 13.83 -5.23 -18.22
C LEU A 296 12.32 -5.20 -18.48
N PHE A 297 11.63 -4.14 -18.06
CA PHE A 297 10.21 -3.93 -18.36
C PHE A 297 9.97 -3.90 -19.87
N LEU A 298 10.83 -3.21 -20.63
CA LEU A 298 10.70 -3.14 -22.08
C LEU A 298 10.99 -4.47 -22.80
N SER A 299 11.75 -5.39 -22.18
CA SER A 299 12.07 -6.69 -22.75
C SER A 299 10.95 -7.73 -22.56
N CYS A 300 10.06 -7.53 -21.58
CA CYS A 300 8.90 -8.42 -21.39
C CYS A 300 8.01 -8.43 -22.63
N SER A 301 7.69 -9.63 -23.13
CA SER A 301 6.96 -9.84 -24.40
C SER A 301 5.45 -9.62 -24.31
N VAL A 302 4.90 -9.51 -23.10
CA VAL A 302 3.46 -9.29 -22.88
C VAL A 302 3.06 -7.82 -23.11
N PRO A 303 1.78 -7.53 -23.40
CA PRO A 303 1.22 -6.19 -23.31
C PRO A 303 1.48 -5.53 -21.95
N LYS A 304 1.86 -4.25 -22.00
CA LYS A 304 2.36 -3.51 -20.84
C LYS A 304 1.59 -2.21 -20.64
N LEU A 305 1.27 -1.92 -19.37
CA LEU A 305 0.68 -0.67 -18.92
C LEU A 305 1.59 -0.02 -17.86
N LEU A 306 1.86 1.27 -18.00
CA LEU A 306 2.57 2.08 -17.02
C LEU A 306 1.64 3.19 -16.50
N LEU A 307 1.38 3.21 -15.20
CA LEU A 307 0.59 4.24 -14.54
C LEU A 307 1.51 5.12 -13.68
N LEU A 308 1.49 6.43 -13.91
CA LEU A 308 2.35 7.38 -13.20
C LEU A 308 1.53 8.48 -12.51
N ALA A 309 1.97 8.94 -11.35
CA ALA A 309 1.38 10.12 -10.72
C ALA A 309 1.73 11.43 -11.47
N GLY A 310 2.81 11.43 -12.26
CA GLY A 310 3.30 12.57 -13.03
C GLY A 310 4.15 12.17 -14.24
N VAL A 311 4.17 13.00 -15.29
CA VAL A 311 4.96 12.80 -16.53
C VAL A 311 6.47 12.98 -16.32
N ASP A 312 6.84 13.73 -15.29
CA ASP A 312 8.22 14.04 -14.89
C ASP A 312 8.99 12.82 -14.39
N ARG A 313 8.33 11.66 -14.33
CA ARG A 313 8.91 10.43 -13.82
C ARG A 313 9.56 9.53 -14.87
N LEU A 314 9.36 9.78 -16.16
CA LEU A 314 9.96 8.95 -17.20
C LEU A 314 11.48 9.17 -17.29
N ASP A 315 12.24 8.09 -17.33
CA ASP A 315 13.65 8.11 -17.67
C ASP A 315 13.85 8.02 -19.20
N LYS A 316 15.11 8.05 -19.62
CA LYS A 316 15.49 8.00 -21.03
C LYS A 316 14.99 6.74 -21.72
N ASP A 317 15.12 5.59 -21.08
CA ASP A 317 14.79 4.30 -21.70
C ASP A 317 13.29 4.13 -21.89
N LEU A 318 12.49 4.47 -20.87
CA LEU A 318 11.04 4.43 -20.97
C LEU A 318 10.51 5.52 -21.89
N THR A 319 11.15 6.69 -21.96
CA THR A 319 10.79 7.73 -22.95
C THR A 319 10.95 7.20 -24.37
N ILE A 320 12.10 6.58 -24.69
CA ILE A 320 12.34 5.98 -26.01
C ILE A 320 11.34 4.85 -26.27
N GLY A 321 11.13 3.96 -25.29
CA GLY A 321 10.19 2.84 -25.41
C GLY A 321 8.75 3.30 -25.63
N GLN A 322 8.33 4.37 -24.96
CA GLN A 322 6.99 4.95 -25.11
C GLN A 322 6.81 5.57 -26.50
N MET A 323 7.81 6.31 -26.99
CA MET A 323 7.79 6.89 -28.35
C MET A 323 7.76 5.80 -29.43
N GLN A 324 8.30 4.62 -29.15
CA GLN A 324 8.21 3.43 -30.02
C GLN A 324 6.90 2.65 -29.88
N GLY A 325 6.00 3.05 -28.97
CA GLY A 325 4.72 2.36 -28.73
C GLY A 325 4.86 0.98 -28.07
N LYS A 326 5.94 0.75 -27.31
CA LYS A 326 6.21 -0.56 -26.67
C LYS A 326 5.31 -0.87 -25.47
N PHE A 327 4.66 0.14 -24.90
CA PHE A 327 3.71 0.00 -23.80
C PHE A 327 2.66 1.12 -23.86
N GLN A 328 1.56 0.94 -23.15
CA GLN A 328 0.57 1.98 -22.92
C GLN A 328 0.93 2.75 -21.65
N MET A 329 0.79 4.06 -21.67
CA MET A 329 1.04 4.91 -20.49
C MET A 329 -0.17 5.76 -20.19
N GLN A 330 -0.49 5.90 -18.91
CA GLN A 330 -1.48 6.86 -18.43
C GLN A 330 -0.97 7.60 -17.20
N VAL A 331 -1.21 8.91 -17.18
CA VAL A 331 -0.82 9.77 -16.06
C VAL A 331 -2.05 10.13 -15.25
N LEU A 332 -1.99 9.87 -13.96
CA LEU A 332 -3.05 10.09 -12.98
C LEU A 332 -2.61 11.21 -12.03
N PRO A 333 -2.80 12.49 -12.43
CA PRO A 333 -2.33 13.62 -11.64
C PRO A 333 -3.06 13.70 -10.30
N GLN A 334 -2.47 14.44 -9.37
CA GLN A 334 -3.00 14.73 -8.02
C GLN A 334 -2.93 13.56 -7.03
N CYS A 335 -2.26 12.47 -7.39
CA CYS A 335 -1.97 11.36 -6.50
C CYS A 335 -0.60 11.53 -5.83
N GLY A 336 -0.43 10.99 -4.63
CA GLY A 336 0.86 10.74 -4.02
C GLY A 336 1.54 9.51 -4.63
N HIS A 337 2.37 8.83 -3.83
CA HIS A 337 3.11 7.64 -4.26
C HIS A 337 2.21 6.42 -4.50
N ALA A 338 1.22 6.19 -3.62
CA ALA A 338 0.31 5.06 -3.73
C ALA A 338 -0.93 5.43 -4.56
N VAL A 339 -0.75 5.56 -5.87
CA VAL A 339 -1.81 6.00 -6.80
C VAL A 339 -3.07 5.13 -6.73
N HIS A 340 -2.90 3.83 -6.52
CA HIS A 340 -3.98 2.85 -6.38
C HIS A 340 -4.76 2.99 -5.06
N GLU A 341 -4.17 3.58 -4.02
CA GLU A 341 -4.88 3.94 -2.79
C GLU A 341 -5.55 5.31 -2.93
N ASP A 342 -4.86 6.27 -3.54
CA ASP A 342 -5.32 7.66 -3.64
C ASP A 342 -6.45 7.88 -4.66
N ALA A 343 -6.42 7.15 -5.79
CA ALA A 343 -7.40 7.24 -6.86
C ALA A 343 -7.76 5.84 -7.42
N PRO A 344 -8.32 4.94 -6.58
CA PRO A 344 -8.62 3.55 -6.96
C PRO A 344 -9.53 3.46 -8.18
N GLU A 345 -10.48 4.39 -8.34
CA GLU A 345 -11.39 4.43 -9.47
C GLU A 345 -10.64 4.69 -10.78
N LYS A 346 -9.74 5.69 -10.79
CA LYS A 346 -8.97 6.03 -11.99
C LYS A 346 -8.01 4.91 -12.38
N VAL A 347 -7.41 4.24 -11.39
CA VAL A 347 -6.55 3.08 -11.63
C VAL A 347 -7.37 1.91 -12.20
N ALA A 348 -8.54 1.64 -11.62
CA ALA A 348 -9.44 0.60 -12.11
C ALA A 348 -9.95 0.89 -13.53
N ASP A 349 -10.34 2.13 -13.84
CA ASP A 349 -10.84 2.51 -15.16
C ASP A 349 -9.72 2.43 -16.23
N ALA A 350 -8.50 2.85 -15.88
CA ALA A 350 -7.33 2.72 -16.74
C ALA A 350 -7.02 1.24 -17.06
N LEU A 351 -7.01 0.40 -16.01
CA LEU A 351 -6.74 -1.03 -16.15
C LEU A 351 -7.84 -1.73 -16.92
N ALA A 352 -9.12 -1.48 -16.60
CA ALA A 352 -10.26 -2.07 -17.29
C ALA A 352 -10.25 -1.72 -18.79
N THR A 353 -9.99 -0.45 -19.12
CA THR A 353 -9.86 0.00 -20.51
C THR A 353 -8.72 -0.73 -21.23
N PHE A 354 -7.57 -0.87 -20.58
CA PHE A 354 -6.44 -1.63 -21.12
C PHE A 354 -6.80 -3.09 -21.37
N MET A 355 -7.39 -3.77 -20.39
CA MET A 355 -7.74 -5.19 -20.48
C MET A 355 -8.78 -5.47 -21.56
N VAL A 356 -9.81 -4.63 -21.66
CA VAL A 356 -10.86 -4.76 -22.69
C VAL A 356 -10.28 -4.47 -24.07
N ARG A 357 -9.43 -3.44 -24.21
CA ARG A 357 -8.73 -3.14 -25.47
C ARG A 357 -7.91 -4.32 -25.98
N HIS A 358 -7.27 -5.05 -25.06
CA HIS A 358 -6.48 -6.24 -25.37
C HIS A 358 -7.29 -7.54 -25.42
N LYS A 359 -8.62 -7.47 -25.22
CA LYS A 359 -9.55 -8.62 -25.22
C LYS A 359 -9.22 -9.68 -24.17
N PHE A 360 -8.64 -9.27 -23.04
CA PHE A 360 -8.40 -10.16 -21.90
C PHE A 360 -9.67 -10.40 -21.07
N THR A 361 -10.62 -9.47 -21.16
CA THR A 361 -11.92 -9.53 -20.48
C THR A 361 -12.90 -8.58 -21.16
N GLU A 362 -14.10 -8.53 -20.63
CA GLU A 362 -15.19 -7.65 -21.05
C GLU A 362 -15.65 -6.78 -19.87
N PHE A 363 -16.22 -5.62 -20.18
CA PHE A 363 -16.92 -4.82 -19.18
C PHE A 363 -18.16 -5.58 -18.67
N LYS A 364 -18.47 -5.43 -17.38
CA LYS A 364 -19.70 -5.97 -16.82
C LYS A 364 -20.92 -5.26 -17.42
N GLU A 365 -22.01 -6.00 -17.60
CA GLU A 365 -23.27 -5.44 -18.09
C GLU A 365 -23.70 -4.23 -17.25
N GLY A 366 -24.08 -3.15 -17.94
CA GLY A 366 -24.50 -1.90 -17.30
C GLY A 366 -23.38 -0.94 -16.91
N PHE A 367 -22.10 -1.31 -17.07
CA PHE A 367 -21.01 -0.34 -16.96
C PHE A 367 -20.94 0.53 -18.21
N LEU A 368 -21.25 1.82 -18.07
CA LEU A 368 -21.12 2.84 -19.11
C LEU A 368 -19.87 3.68 -18.83
N TRP A 369 -18.99 3.76 -19.83
CA TRP A 369 -17.70 4.44 -19.78
C TRP A 369 -17.81 5.96 -19.85
#